data_AF-A0A286UHR7-F1
#
_entry.id   AF-A0A286UHR7-F1
#
_cell.length_a   1.000
_cell.length_b   1.000
_cell.length_c   1.000
_cell.angle_alpha   90.00
_cell.angle_beta   90.00
_cell.angle_gamma   90.00
#
_symmetry.space_group_name_H-M   'P 1'
#
loop_
_entity.id
_entity.type
_entity.pdbx_description
1 polymer ?
#
loop_
_entity_poly.entity_id
_entity_poly.type
_entity_poly.pdbx_seq_one_letter_code
_entity_poly.pdbx_strand_id
1 'polypeptide(L)'
;MQQNRSSSHRITKGQPKQAKQPKQKEQEKQKRQEKQKKQPRQERKTKQRVLSKLAPKDAVASASSPVENQTTMLGNVIASNMQYELLESVIEGQKALISYLIKRRGEIEDRMKIKEKDVPKVRGKLASALEKFKAAKLKYDQRSPKDDEEKLKSNYKATEKVAMDVIWDISMEEGHLGVLKMELKEFDKNISSELYSMKSLMNTLESL
;
A
#
# COMPACT_ATOMS: atom_id res chain seq x y z
N MET A 1 -68.46 6.04 24.23
CA MET A 1 -67.69 7.03 25.02
C MET A 1 -66.34 7.16 24.34
N GLN A 2 -66.07 8.19 23.53
CA GLN A 2 -65.70 9.57 23.87
C GLN A 2 -64.38 9.70 24.66
N GLN A 3 -63.46 10.49 24.08
CA GLN A 3 -62.38 11.30 24.67
C GLN A 3 -61.09 10.57 25.11
N ASN A 4 -59.89 11.15 25.09
CA ASN A 4 -59.27 12.28 24.40
C ASN A 4 -57.76 12.22 24.73
N ARG A 5 -56.94 12.43 23.71
CA ARG A 5 -55.72 13.26 23.63
C ARG A 5 -55.13 13.88 24.90
N SER A 6 -53.78 13.90 24.95
CA SER A 6 -52.85 15.03 25.25
C SER A 6 -51.71 14.56 26.16
N SER A 7 -50.49 15.11 26.20
CA SER A 7 -49.67 16.06 25.43
C SER A 7 -48.45 16.33 26.32
N SER A 8 -47.21 16.35 25.79
CA SER A 8 -46.07 17.19 26.26
C SER A 8 -44.79 16.67 25.58
N HIS A 9 -44.29 17.28 24.50
CA HIS A 9 -43.45 18.49 24.50
C HIS A 9 -42.34 18.49 25.57
N ARG A 10 -41.13 18.11 25.16
CA ARG A 10 -39.92 18.79 25.63
C ARG A 10 -39.02 19.13 24.45
N ILE A 11 -38.89 20.43 24.27
CA ILE A 11 -37.98 21.17 23.40
C ILE A 11 -36.56 21.03 23.96
N THR A 12 -35.59 20.68 23.13
CA THR A 12 -34.21 21.15 23.32
C THR A 12 -33.65 21.62 21.99
N LYS A 13 -33.56 22.94 21.88
CA LYS A 13 -32.72 23.68 20.94
C LYS A 13 -31.26 23.27 21.19
N GLY A 14 -30.61 22.68 20.20
CA GLY A 14 -29.16 22.51 20.14
C GLY A 14 -28.64 23.27 18.93
N GLN A 15 -28.13 24.47 19.15
CA GLN A 15 -27.50 25.33 18.14
C GLN A 15 -26.26 24.69 17.49
N PRO A 16 -25.88 25.17 16.29
CA PRO A 16 -24.87 24.54 15.44
C PRO A 16 -23.45 24.71 16.00
N LYS A 17 -22.67 23.62 16.02
CA LYS A 17 -21.22 23.72 16.22
C LYS A 17 -20.59 24.31 14.96
N GLN A 18 -20.10 25.54 15.12
CA GLN A 18 -19.33 26.31 14.18
C GLN A 18 -18.12 25.53 13.64
N ALA A 19 -17.89 25.71 12.34
CA ALA A 19 -16.64 25.38 11.66
C ALA A 19 -15.47 26.10 12.34
N LYS A 20 -14.50 25.34 12.86
CA LYS A 20 -13.19 25.87 13.23
C LYS A 20 -12.25 25.76 12.04
N GLN A 21 -11.71 26.91 11.65
CA GLN A 21 -10.75 27.11 10.57
C GLN A 21 -9.41 26.37 10.84
N PRO A 22 -8.68 25.97 9.77
CA PRO A 22 -7.39 25.31 9.86
C PRO A 22 -6.26 26.34 9.88
N LYS A 23 -5.82 26.80 11.06
CA LYS A 23 -4.65 27.72 11.16
C LYS A 23 -3.68 27.45 12.32
N GLN A 24 -3.69 26.26 12.91
CA GLN A 24 -2.79 25.92 14.04
C GLN A 24 -2.05 24.58 13.92
N LYS A 25 -1.95 23.99 12.72
CA LYS A 25 -1.13 22.77 12.48
C LYS A 25 0.16 23.03 11.69
N GLU A 26 0.46 24.29 11.37
CA GLU A 26 1.59 24.64 10.50
C GLU A 26 2.84 25.11 11.26
N GLN A 27 2.73 25.43 12.57
CA GLN A 27 3.89 25.82 13.39
C GLN A 27 4.61 24.65 14.09
N GLU A 28 4.04 23.45 14.09
CA GLU A 28 4.68 22.27 14.71
C GLU A 28 5.59 21.50 13.73
N LYS A 29 5.47 21.75 12.42
CA LYS A 29 6.31 21.12 11.38
C LYS A 29 7.63 21.84 11.08
N GLN A 30 7.83 23.07 11.56
CA GLN A 30 9.08 23.81 11.33
C GLN A 30 10.10 23.73 12.49
N LYS A 31 9.72 23.22 13.67
CA LYS A 31 10.66 23.06 14.81
C LYS A 31 11.38 21.71 14.90
N ARG A 32 11.15 20.78 13.97
CA ARG A 32 11.78 19.44 13.95
C ARG A 32 12.84 19.23 12.85
N GLN A 33 13.17 20.25 12.05
CA GLN A 33 14.20 20.15 11.01
C GLN A 33 15.52 20.90 11.32
N GLU A 34 15.68 21.47 12.51
CA GLU A 34 16.85 22.33 12.83
C GLU A 34 17.77 21.80 13.95
N LYS A 35 17.89 20.49 14.13
CA LYS A 35 18.96 19.91 14.97
C LYS A 35 19.37 18.53 14.48
N GLN A 36 20.14 18.48 13.39
CA GLN A 36 21.11 17.39 13.12
C GLN A 36 21.90 17.71 11.85
N LYS A 37 22.81 18.68 11.94
CA LYS A 37 23.97 18.74 11.05
C LYS A 37 25.09 19.50 11.77
N LYS A 38 26.31 18.93 11.64
CA LYS A 38 27.65 19.41 12.04
C LYS A 38 28.18 18.87 13.38
N GLN A 39 29.00 17.82 13.26
CA GLN A 39 30.44 17.90 13.59
C GLN A 39 31.17 16.72 12.93
N PRO A 40 32.28 16.96 12.20
CA PRO A 40 33.31 15.95 11.96
C PRO A 40 34.47 16.13 12.96
N ARG A 41 35.32 15.09 13.02
CA ARG A 41 36.72 15.10 13.49
C ARG A 41 36.96 14.73 14.97
N GLN A 42 37.37 13.49 15.17
CA GLN A 42 38.42 13.17 16.14
C GLN A 42 39.45 12.22 15.51
N GLU A 43 40.64 12.77 15.31
CA GLU A 43 41.87 12.06 15.00
C GLU A 43 42.26 11.17 16.20
N ARG A 44 42.38 9.86 15.98
CA ARG A 44 43.29 9.03 16.80
C ARG A 44 44.21 8.26 15.87
N LYS A 45 45.44 8.79 15.82
CA LYS A 45 46.64 8.18 15.27
C LYS A 45 46.86 6.82 15.93
N THR A 46 46.65 5.74 15.19
CA THR A 46 47.23 4.44 15.55
C THR A 46 48.57 4.34 14.82
N LYS A 47 49.64 4.30 15.62
CA LYS A 47 51.02 4.25 15.18
C LYS A 47 51.21 3.09 14.21
N GLN A 48 51.57 3.42 12.97
CA GLN A 48 52.14 2.51 12.00
C GLN A 48 53.41 1.92 12.61
N ARG A 49 53.33 0.70 13.14
CA ARG A 49 54.52 -0.05 13.55
C ARG A 49 55.19 -0.48 12.24
N VAL A 50 56.36 0.10 11.99
CA VAL A 50 57.24 -0.20 10.87
C VAL A 50 57.39 -1.71 10.75
N LEU A 51 56.82 -2.29 9.70
CA LEU A 51 57.19 -3.61 9.22
C LEU A 51 58.58 -3.45 8.60
N SER A 52 59.61 -3.62 9.44
CA SER A 52 60.97 -3.79 8.96
C SER A 52 60.98 -5.03 8.08
N LYS A 53 61.22 -4.82 6.78
CA LYS A 53 61.52 -5.85 5.80
C LYS A 53 62.73 -6.64 6.28
N LEU A 54 62.51 -7.80 6.88
CA LEU A 54 63.53 -8.83 7.00
C LEU A 54 63.32 -9.78 5.82
N ALA A 55 64.15 -9.60 4.79
CA ALA A 55 64.34 -10.63 3.77
C ALA A 55 64.88 -11.89 4.46
N PRO A 56 64.42 -13.10 4.10
CA PRO A 56 65.01 -14.32 4.65
C PRO A 56 66.36 -14.53 3.97
N LYS A 57 67.45 -14.37 4.72
CA LYS A 57 68.76 -14.90 4.36
C LYS A 57 69.00 -16.17 5.17
N ASP A 58 69.26 -17.22 4.40
CA ASP A 58 69.94 -18.46 4.73
C ASP A 58 69.24 -19.48 5.65
N ALA A 59 69.20 -20.69 5.08
CA ALA A 59 68.58 -21.89 5.57
C ALA A 59 69.29 -22.49 6.79
N VAL A 60 68.52 -23.03 7.73
CA VAL A 60 68.95 -24.13 8.60
C VAL A 60 67.79 -25.10 8.77
N ALA A 61 68.02 -26.36 8.41
CA ALA A 61 67.08 -27.46 8.57
C ALA A 61 66.99 -27.87 10.05
N SER A 62 65.76 -28.00 10.57
CA SER A 62 65.21 -29.25 11.14
C SER A 62 64.00 -28.97 12.04
N ALA A 63 62.88 -29.57 11.66
CA ALA A 63 61.76 -30.04 12.48
C ALA A 63 61.20 -29.12 13.59
N SER A 64 60.05 -28.47 13.30
CA SER A 64 58.86 -28.56 14.17
C SER A 64 57.63 -27.87 13.54
N SER A 65 56.56 -28.65 13.42
CA SER A 65 55.14 -28.23 13.43
C SER A 65 54.49 -27.69 12.13
N PRO A 66 53.44 -28.35 11.60
CA PRO A 66 52.65 -27.90 10.44
C PRO A 66 51.64 -26.78 10.78
N VAL A 67 51.87 -25.98 11.82
CA VAL A 67 50.85 -25.10 12.40
C VAL A 67 50.62 -23.82 11.59
N GLU A 68 51.62 -23.26 10.91
CA GLU A 68 51.42 -22.03 10.11
C GLU A 68 50.54 -22.27 8.87
N ASN A 69 50.75 -23.38 8.16
CA ASN A 69 49.89 -23.78 7.05
C ASN A 69 48.50 -24.19 7.54
N GLN A 70 48.39 -24.87 8.68
CA GLN A 70 47.09 -25.22 9.28
C GLN A 70 46.31 -23.98 9.72
N THR A 71 46.96 -22.96 10.28
CA THR A 71 46.29 -21.73 10.73
C THR A 71 45.75 -20.92 9.56
N THR A 72 46.51 -20.86 8.46
CA THR A 72 46.08 -20.20 7.21
C THR A 72 44.96 -20.99 6.52
N MET A 73 45.06 -22.31 6.48
CA MET A 73 44.00 -23.20 5.96
C MET A 73 42.73 -23.10 6.80
N LEU A 74 42.84 -23.09 8.13
CA LEU A 74 41.71 -22.95 9.05
C LEU A 74 41.07 -21.57 8.92
N GLY A 75 41.87 -20.50 8.78
CA GLY A 75 41.38 -19.15 8.50
C GLY A 75 40.61 -19.06 7.18
N ASN A 76 41.10 -19.71 6.13
CA ASN A 76 40.42 -19.78 4.83
C ASN A 76 39.11 -20.58 4.91
N VAL A 77 39.09 -21.71 5.65
CA VAL A 77 37.89 -22.53 5.87
C VAL A 77 36.84 -21.79 6.71
N ILE A 78 37.26 -21.06 7.75
CA ILE A 78 36.36 -20.25 8.57
C ILE A 78 35.79 -19.09 7.73
N ALA A 79 36.62 -18.42 6.93
CA ALA A 79 36.17 -17.34 6.04
C ALA A 79 35.19 -17.84 4.96
N SER A 80 35.46 -19.00 4.34
CA SER A 80 34.55 -19.60 3.36
C SER A 80 33.22 -20.03 3.98
N ASN A 81 33.25 -20.57 5.20
CA ASN A 81 32.02 -20.96 5.90
C ASN A 81 31.18 -19.74 6.30
N MET A 82 31.81 -18.66 6.78
CA MET A 82 31.10 -17.40 7.06
C MET A 82 30.51 -16.76 5.80
N GLN A 83 31.20 -16.84 4.66
CA GLN A 83 30.65 -16.40 3.37
C GLN A 83 29.44 -17.25 2.95
N TYR A 84 29.49 -18.57 3.16
CA TYR A 84 28.39 -19.47 2.83
C TYR A 84 27.14 -19.21 3.69
N GLU A 85 27.30 -19.08 5.01
CA GLU A 85 26.19 -18.75 5.93
C GLU A 85 25.54 -17.39 5.59
N LEU A 86 26.36 -16.40 5.21
CA LEU A 86 25.85 -15.10 4.78
C LEU A 86 25.03 -15.23 3.48
N LEU A 87 25.54 -15.95 2.48
CA LEU A 87 24.83 -16.19 1.23
C LEU A 87 23.51 -16.94 1.45
N GLU A 88 23.52 -17.96 2.30
CA GLU A 88 22.32 -18.73 2.66
C GLU A 88 21.26 -17.82 3.30
N SER A 89 21.65 -16.98 4.27
CA SER A 89 20.73 -16.05 4.92
C SER A 89 20.10 -15.03 3.94
N VAL A 90 20.89 -14.55 2.96
CA VAL A 90 20.41 -13.62 1.94
C VAL A 90 19.42 -14.33 1.01
N ILE A 91 19.72 -15.55 0.58
CA ILE A 91 18.82 -16.35 -0.25
C ILE A 91 17.50 -16.63 0.47
N GLU A 92 17.54 -16.98 1.76
CA GLU A 92 16.33 -17.19 2.56
C GLU A 92 15.49 -15.91 2.69
N GLY A 93 16.14 -14.77 3.00
CA GLY A 93 15.47 -13.48 3.05
C GLY A 93 14.82 -13.11 1.72
N GLN A 94 15.50 -13.36 0.60
CA GLN A 94 14.97 -13.14 -0.73
C GLN A 94 13.77 -14.04 -1.07
N LYS A 95 13.82 -15.33 -0.70
CA LYS A 95 12.68 -16.25 -0.86
C LYS A 95 11.46 -15.81 -0.07
N ALA A 96 11.67 -15.35 1.17
CA ALA A 96 10.59 -14.83 2.01
C ALA A 96 9.94 -13.58 1.40
N LEU A 97 10.76 -12.65 0.89
CA LEU A 97 10.28 -11.46 0.21
C LEU A 97 9.48 -11.78 -1.07
N ILE A 98 9.99 -12.67 -1.93
CA ILE A 98 9.27 -13.11 -3.14
C ILE A 98 7.92 -13.72 -2.76
N SER A 99 7.89 -14.58 -1.75
CA SER A 99 6.64 -15.20 -1.28
C SER A 99 5.63 -14.15 -0.79
N TYR A 100 6.09 -13.14 -0.06
CA TYR A 100 5.27 -12.01 0.36
C TYR A 100 4.73 -11.22 -0.85
N LEU A 101 5.57 -10.90 -1.83
CA LEU A 101 5.18 -10.13 -3.00
C LEU A 101 4.14 -10.88 -3.84
N ILE A 102 4.31 -12.19 -4.06
CA ILE A 102 3.34 -13.03 -4.77
C ILE A 102 2.00 -13.02 -4.04
N LYS A 103 2.01 -13.24 -2.72
CA LYS A 103 0.80 -13.24 -1.91
C LYS A 103 0.07 -11.89 -2.00
N ARG A 104 0.82 -10.79 -1.83
CA ARG A 104 0.24 -9.45 -1.86
C ARG A 104 -0.35 -9.09 -3.22
N ARG A 105 0.32 -9.49 -4.32
CA ARG A 105 -0.22 -9.35 -5.67
C ARG A 105 -1.56 -10.07 -5.81
N GLY A 106 -1.61 -11.32 -5.38
CA GLY A 106 -2.82 -12.15 -5.40
C GLY A 106 -3.98 -11.52 -4.62
N GLU A 107 -3.71 -10.96 -3.45
CA GLU A 107 -4.72 -10.24 -2.65
C GLU A 107 -5.32 -9.01 -3.38
N ILE A 108 -4.51 -8.29 -4.17
CA ILE A 108 -4.99 -7.16 -4.97
C ILE A 108 -5.84 -7.69 -6.13
N GLU A 109 -5.33 -8.69 -6.86
CA GLU A 109 -6.04 -9.30 -8.00
C GLU A 109 -7.37 -9.92 -7.59
N ASP A 110 -7.45 -10.57 -6.43
CA ASP A 110 -8.71 -11.17 -5.96
C ASP A 110 -9.73 -10.13 -5.55
N ARG A 111 -9.30 -9.03 -4.89
CA ARG A 111 -10.17 -7.87 -4.64
C ARG A 111 -10.67 -7.25 -5.95
N MET A 112 -9.82 -7.17 -6.97
CA MET A 112 -10.22 -6.70 -8.30
C MET A 112 -11.26 -7.61 -8.93
N LYS A 113 -11.05 -8.93 -8.95
CA LYS A 113 -12.00 -9.90 -9.53
C LYS A 113 -13.38 -9.82 -8.87
N ILE A 114 -13.44 -9.59 -7.56
CA ILE A 114 -14.71 -9.39 -6.86
C ILE A 114 -15.43 -8.15 -7.41
N LYS A 115 -14.73 -7.01 -7.50
CA LYS A 115 -15.30 -5.76 -8.02
C LYS A 115 -15.67 -5.85 -9.52
N GLU A 116 -14.87 -6.54 -10.32
CA GLU A 116 -15.17 -6.81 -11.73
C GLU A 116 -16.44 -7.65 -11.92
N LYS A 117 -16.79 -8.50 -10.94
CA LYS A 117 -18.07 -9.22 -10.93
C LYS A 117 -19.24 -8.37 -10.44
N ASP A 118 -19.00 -7.38 -9.58
CA ASP A 118 -20.05 -6.56 -8.99
C ASP A 118 -20.48 -5.39 -9.88
N VAL A 119 -19.54 -4.75 -10.59
CA VAL A 119 -19.84 -3.65 -11.53
C VAL A 119 -20.91 -4.04 -12.56
N PRO A 120 -20.85 -5.21 -13.25
CA PRO A 120 -21.90 -5.65 -14.15
C PRO A 120 -23.27 -5.84 -13.48
N LYS A 121 -23.31 -6.28 -12.21
CA LYS A 121 -24.57 -6.44 -11.47
C LYS A 121 -25.22 -5.09 -11.21
N VAL A 122 -24.43 -4.09 -10.81
CA VAL A 122 -24.92 -2.72 -10.60
C VAL A 122 -25.33 -2.08 -11.93
N ARG A 123 -24.59 -2.32 -13.02
CA ARG A 123 -25.00 -1.93 -14.38
C ARG A 123 -26.35 -2.51 -14.78
N GLY A 124 -26.61 -3.78 -14.46
CA GLY A 124 -27.91 -4.41 -14.68
C GLY A 124 -29.04 -3.72 -13.90
N LYS A 125 -28.79 -3.37 -12.62
CA LYS A 125 -29.74 -2.58 -11.83
C LYS A 125 -29.99 -1.19 -12.42
N LEU A 126 -28.94 -0.54 -12.91
CA LEU A 126 -29.03 0.77 -13.55
C LEU A 126 -29.90 0.71 -14.81
N ALA A 127 -29.67 -0.28 -15.67
CA ALA A 127 -30.47 -0.47 -16.87
C ALA A 127 -31.96 -0.62 -16.53
N SER A 128 -32.30 -1.47 -15.56
CA SER A 128 -33.68 -1.64 -15.11
C SER A 128 -34.28 -0.36 -14.49
N ALA A 129 -33.50 0.38 -13.70
CA ALA A 129 -33.94 1.65 -13.11
C ALA A 129 -34.20 2.71 -14.17
N LEU A 130 -33.32 2.81 -15.18
CA LEU A 130 -33.48 3.73 -16.30
C LEU A 130 -34.68 3.38 -17.18
N GLU A 131 -34.96 2.10 -17.40
CA GLU A 131 -36.16 1.67 -18.12
C GLU A 131 -37.43 2.07 -17.37
N LYS A 132 -37.50 1.82 -16.06
CA LYS A 132 -38.63 2.25 -15.21
C LYS A 132 -38.82 3.76 -15.23
N PHE A 133 -37.72 4.51 -15.13
CA PHE A 133 -37.73 5.97 -15.23
C PHE A 133 -38.25 6.44 -16.59
N LYS A 134 -37.73 5.91 -17.70
CA LYS A 134 -38.19 6.24 -19.05
C LYS A 134 -39.68 5.95 -19.23
N ALA A 135 -40.15 4.81 -18.75
CA ALA A 135 -41.57 4.44 -18.82
C ALA A 135 -42.46 5.35 -17.96
N ALA A 136 -42.03 5.69 -16.74
CA ALA A 136 -42.76 6.60 -15.86
C ALA A 136 -42.82 8.02 -16.43
N LYS A 137 -41.70 8.51 -16.99
CA LYS A 137 -41.62 9.80 -17.68
C LYS A 137 -42.56 9.84 -18.88
N LEU A 138 -42.54 8.81 -19.73
CA LEU A 138 -43.43 8.72 -20.89
C LEU A 138 -44.90 8.80 -20.49
N LYS A 139 -45.31 8.07 -19.43
CA LYS A 139 -46.69 8.12 -18.92
C LYS A 139 -47.09 9.50 -18.41
N TYR A 140 -46.17 10.23 -17.78
CA TYR A 140 -46.43 11.59 -17.32
C TYR A 140 -46.52 12.60 -18.48
N ASP A 141 -45.63 12.47 -19.46
CA ASP A 141 -45.58 13.35 -20.63
C ASP A 141 -46.80 13.14 -21.54
N GLN A 142 -47.30 11.90 -21.64
CA GLN A 142 -48.48 11.51 -22.45
C GLN A 142 -49.76 11.37 -21.62
N ARG A 143 -49.85 12.06 -20.48
CA ARG A 143 -51.03 11.98 -19.61
C ARG A 143 -52.28 12.53 -20.30
N SER A 144 -53.41 11.87 -20.08
CA SER A 144 -54.73 12.34 -20.48
C SER A 144 -55.32 13.28 -19.42
N PRO A 145 -56.28 14.15 -19.75
CA PRO A 145 -56.95 15.02 -18.78
C PRO A 145 -57.69 14.29 -17.65
N LYS A 146 -57.98 12.99 -17.83
CA LYS A 146 -58.61 12.13 -16.83
C LYS A 146 -57.62 11.45 -15.89
N ASP A 147 -56.33 11.52 -16.20
CA ASP A 147 -55.29 10.90 -15.38
C ASP A 147 -54.99 11.78 -14.16
N ASP A 148 -54.62 11.13 -13.06
CA ASP A 148 -54.16 11.81 -11.85
C ASP A 148 -52.73 12.33 -12.06
N GLU A 149 -52.62 13.61 -12.40
CA GLU A 149 -51.34 14.28 -12.67
C GLU A 149 -50.39 14.21 -11.46
N GLU A 150 -50.89 14.40 -10.24
CA GLU A 150 -50.06 14.38 -9.03
C GLU A 150 -49.45 13.00 -8.82
N LYS A 151 -50.24 11.94 -9.02
CA LYS A 151 -49.77 10.56 -8.92
C LYS A 151 -48.74 10.22 -9.99
N LEU A 152 -48.97 10.61 -11.25
CA LEU A 152 -48.02 10.39 -12.34
C LEU A 152 -46.70 11.14 -12.10
N LYS A 153 -46.78 12.40 -11.65
CA LYS A 153 -45.61 13.22 -11.32
C LYS A 153 -44.82 12.65 -10.15
N SER A 154 -45.51 12.17 -9.11
CA SER A 154 -44.90 11.51 -7.96
C SER A 154 -44.15 10.24 -8.37
N ASN A 155 -44.77 9.40 -9.18
CA ASN A 155 -44.15 8.17 -9.70
C ASN A 155 -42.93 8.47 -10.59
N TYR A 156 -43.03 9.47 -11.48
CA TYR A 156 -41.91 9.97 -12.27
C TYR A 156 -40.73 10.38 -11.38
N LYS A 157 -40.95 11.25 -10.39
CA LYS A 157 -39.89 11.70 -9.46
C LYS A 157 -39.30 10.58 -8.62
N ALA A 158 -40.13 9.62 -8.18
CA ALA A 158 -39.66 8.47 -7.40
C ALA A 158 -38.71 7.60 -8.23
N THR A 159 -39.07 7.30 -9.48
CA THR A 159 -38.22 6.51 -10.38
C THR A 159 -36.96 7.27 -10.82
N GLU A 160 -37.04 8.59 -10.99
CA GLU A 160 -35.88 9.46 -11.24
C GLU A 160 -34.87 9.37 -10.10
N LYS A 161 -35.33 9.51 -8.85
CA LYS A 161 -34.46 9.39 -7.68
C LYS A 161 -33.79 8.02 -7.62
N VAL A 162 -34.54 6.94 -7.80
CA VAL A 162 -33.97 5.58 -7.80
C VAL A 162 -32.91 5.42 -8.89
N ALA A 163 -33.15 5.95 -10.11
CA ALA A 163 -32.15 5.90 -11.16
C ALA A 163 -30.87 6.68 -10.79
N MET A 164 -31.01 7.86 -10.19
CA MET A 164 -29.88 8.67 -9.73
C MET A 164 -29.09 8.01 -8.61
N ASP A 165 -29.77 7.39 -7.65
CA ASP A 165 -29.13 6.64 -6.56
C ASP A 165 -28.29 5.48 -7.13
N VAL A 166 -28.82 4.75 -8.14
CA VAL A 166 -28.06 3.66 -8.78
C VAL A 166 -26.91 4.18 -9.67
N ILE A 167 -27.04 5.38 -10.26
CA ILE A 167 -25.92 6.06 -10.96
C ILE A 167 -24.79 6.38 -9.99
N TRP A 168 -25.12 6.79 -8.77
CA TRP A 168 -24.11 7.01 -7.74
C TRP A 168 -23.42 5.69 -7.36
N ASP A 169 -24.19 4.62 -7.13
CA ASP A 169 -23.66 3.30 -6.77
C ASP A 169 -22.67 2.77 -7.82
N ILE A 170 -23.01 2.88 -9.12
CA ILE A 170 -22.09 2.44 -10.18
C ILE A 170 -20.81 3.29 -10.21
N SER A 171 -20.91 4.60 -10.01
CA SER A 171 -19.75 5.49 -9.99
C SER A 171 -18.81 5.13 -8.84
N MET A 172 -19.36 4.80 -7.67
CA MET A 172 -18.59 4.33 -6.52
C MET A 172 -17.91 2.98 -6.80
N GLU A 173 -18.62 2.02 -7.39
CA GLU A 173 -18.06 0.70 -7.69
C GLU A 173 -16.98 0.74 -8.78
N GLU A 174 -17.19 1.52 -9.84
CA GLU A 174 -16.19 1.75 -10.88
C GLU A 174 -14.98 2.52 -10.33
N GLY A 175 -15.21 3.48 -9.44
CA GLY A 175 -14.17 4.20 -8.72
C GLY A 175 -13.30 3.27 -7.87
N HIS A 176 -13.92 2.39 -7.07
CA HIS A 176 -13.19 1.39 -6.29
C HIS A 176 -12.37 0.43 -7.17
N LEU A 177 -12.93 -0.03 -8.29
CA LEU A 177 -12.20 -0.85 -9.24
C LEU A 177 -11.01 -0.08 -9.85
N GLY A 178 -11.20 1.21 -10.16
CA GLY A 178 -10.13 2.09 -10.64
C GLY A 178 -8.98 2.23 -9.63
N VAL A 179 -9.31 2.43 -8.34
CA VAL A 179 -8.31 2.48 -7.25
C VAL A 179 -7.51 1.19 -7.17
N LEU A 180 -8.17 0.02 -7.23
CA LEU A 180 -7.47 -1.27 -7.17
C LEU A 180 -6.57 -1.50 -8.40
N LYS A 181 -6.99 -1.07 -9.59
CA LYS A 181 -6.15 -1.12 -10.80
C LYS A 181 -4.91 -0.24 -10.67
N MET A 182 -5.05 0.93 -10.05
CA MET A 182 -3.90 1.80 -9.75
C MET A 182 -2.99 1.17 -8.68
N GLU A 183 -3.56 0.60 -7.61
CA GLU A 183 -2.81 -0.11 -6.56
C GLU A 183 -1.97 -1.24 -7.17
N LEU A 184 -2.56 -2.06 -8.04
CA LEU A 184 -1.83 -3.13 -8.73
C LEU A 184 -0.70 -2.60 -9.61
N LYS A 185 -0.97 -1.54 -10.38
CA LYS A 185 0.04 -0.92 -11.27
C LYS A 185 1.22 -0.33 -10.48
N GLU A 186 0.94 0.35 -9.38
CA GLU A 186 1.97 0.89 -8.49
C GLU A 186 2.76 -0.23 -7.82
N PHE A 187 2.07 -1.27 -7.38
CA PHE A 187 2.69 -2.46 -6.79
C PHE A 187 3.63 -3.17 -7.78
N ASP A 188 3.19 -3.42 -9.00
CA ASP A 188 4.01 -4.06 -10.06
C ASP A 188 5.26 -3.20 -10.41
N LYS A 189 5.12 -1.87 -10.40
CA LYS A 189 6.24 -0.95 -10.58
C LYS A 189 7.25 -1.07 -9.43
N ASN A 190 6.78 -1.12 -8.19
CA ASN A 190 7.63 -1.24 -7.01
C ASN A 190 8.35 -2.60 -6.98
N ILE A 191 7.67 -3.69 -7.34
CA ILE A 191 8.30 -5.03 -7.47
C ILE A 191 9.50 -4.98 -8.42
N SER A 192 9.38 -4.29 -9.56
CA SER A 192 10.46 -4.21 -10.54
C SER A 192 11.75 -3.59 -9.95
N SER A 193 11.59 -2.58 -9.09
CA SER A 193 12.70 -1.96 -8.35
C SER A 193 13.28 -2.90 -7.29
N GLU A 194 12.42 -3.63 -6.58
CA GLU A 194 12.83 -4.59 -5.56
C GLU A 194 13.66 -5.73 -6.17
N LEU A 195 13.17 -6.31 -7.29
CA LEU A 195 13.86 -7.36 -8.03
C LEU A 195 15.23 -6.89 -8.56
N TYR A 196 15.34 -5.64 -9.02
CA TYR A 196 16.62 -5.08 -9.43
C TYR A 196 17.61 -5.00 -8.26
N SER A 197 17.13 -4.58 -7.09
CA SER A 197 17.95 -4.49 -5.87
C SER A 197 18.42 -5.86 -5.41
N MET A 198 17.55 -6.87 -5.44
CA MET A 198 17.89 -8.27 -5.12
C MET A 198 18.95 -8.83 -6.07
N LYS A 199 18.81 -8.57 -7.39
CA LYS A 199 19.80 -8.98 -8.39
C LYS A 199 21.15 -8.30 -8.19
N SER A 200 21.16 -7.00 -7.89
CA SER A 200 22.39 -6.26 -7.60
C SER A 200 23.11 -6.80 -6.37
N LEU A 201 22.35 -7.15 -5.31
CA LEU A 201 22.93 -7.73 -4.09
C LEU A 201 23.56 -9.10 -4.36
N MET A 202 22.89 -9.98 -5.13
CA MET A 202 23.44 -11.29 -5.50
C MET A 202 24.74 -11.14 -6.30
N ASN A 203 24.78 -10.27 -7.31
CA ASN A 203 26.00 -10.03 -8.09
C ASN A 203 27.17 -9.53 -7.21
N THR A 204 26.87 -8.75 -6.17
CA THR A 204 27.88 -8.24 -5.24
C THR A 204 28.41 -9.36 -4.33
N LEU A 205 27.54 -10.30 -3.92
CA LEU A 205 27.92 -11.45 -3.11
C LEU A 205 28.67 -12.51 -3.92
N GLU A 206 28.34 -12.71 -5.20
CA GLU A 206 29.05 -13.62 -6.10
C GLU A 206 30.46 -13.15 -6.48
N SER A 207 30.80 -11.88 -6.24
CA SER A 207 32.11 -11.30 -6.54
C SER A 207 33.02 -11.15 -5.32
N LEU A 208 32.56 -11.56 -4.13
CA LEU A 208 33.33 -11.65 -2.88
C LEU A 208 33.93 -13.06 -2.70
#